data_AF-A0A447U2C8-F1
#
_entry.id   AF-A0A447U2C8-F1
#
_cell.length_a   1.000
_cell.length_b   1.000
_cell.length_c   1.000
_cell.angle_alpha   90.00
_cell.angle_beta   90.00
_cell.angle_gamma   90.00
#
_symmetry.space_group_name_H-M   'P 1'
#
loop_
_entity.id
_entity.type
_entity.pdbx_description
1 polymer ?
#
loop_
_entity_poly.entity_id
_entity_poly.type
_entity_poly.pdbx_seq_one_letter_code
_entity_poly.pdbx_strand_id
1 'polypeptide(L)' 'MLYVIYAQDNANSLEKRLSVRPAHLARLQLLHDEGRLLNCRADARSGQ' A
#
# COMPACT_ATOMS: atom_id res chain seq x y z
N MET A 1 -6.63 2.03 19.22
CA MET A 1 -5.26 1.48 19.23
C MET A 1 -4.73 1.57 17.80
N LEU A 2 -3.51 2.07 17.59
CA LEU A 2 -2.94 2.26 16.25
C LEU A 2 -2.07 1.04 15.88
N TYR A 3 -2.11 0.65 14.61
CA TYR A 3 -1.33 -0.45 14.07
C TYR A 3 -0.49 0.03 12.90
N VAL A 4 0.74 -0.46 12.82
CA VAL A 4 1.63 -0.22 11.68
C VAL A 4 1.69 -1.51 10.86
N ILE A 5 1.32 -1.41 9.59
CA ILE A 5 1.41 -2.52 8.64
C ILE A 5 2.53 -2.18 7.65
N TYR A 6 3.58 -3.00 7.64
CA TYR A 6 4.72 -2.86 6.72
C TYR A 6 4.76 -4.08 5.79
N ALA A 7 4.79 -3.82 4.49
CA ALA A 7 4.89 -4.84 3.46
C ALA A 7 6.07 -4.50 2.55
N GLN A 8 6.84 -5.52 2.16
CA GLN A 8 7.94 -5.40 1.21
C GLN A 8 7.57 -6.16 -0.06
N ASP A 9 7.78 -5.53 -1.21
CA ASP A 9 7.58 -6.18 -2.51
C ASP A 9 8.66 -7.24 -2.76
N ASN A 10 8.26 -8.38 -3.33
CA ASN A 10 9.21 -9.41 -3.78
C ASN A 10 9.95 -8.95 -5.05
N ALA A 11 11.13 -9.51 -5.30
CA ALA A 11 11.88 -9.27 -6.53
C ALA A 11 11.00 -9.56 -7.77
N ASN A 12 11.06 -8.68 -8.78
CA ASN A 12 10.27 -8.73 -10.03
C ASN A 12 8.73 -8.71 -9.84
N SER A 13 8.21 -8.19 -8.72
CA SER A 13 6.75 -8.10 -8.49
C SER A 13 6.10 -6.82 -9.02
N LEU A 14 6.84 -5.98 -9.76
CA LEU A 14 6.37 -4.67 -10.26
C LEU A 14 5.10 -4.78 -11.11
N GLU A 15 5.05 -5.74 -12.04
CA GLU A 15 3.88 -5.94 -12.92
C GLU A 15 2.63 -6.36 -12.14
N LYS A 16 2.82 -7.20 -11.12
CA LYS A 16 1.74 -7.60 -10.21
C LYS A 16 1.27 -6.41 -9.40
N ARG A 17 2.19 -5.60 -8.87
CA ARG A 17 1.88 -4.37 -8.12
C ARG A 17 1.08 -3.38 -8.95
N LEU A 18 1.44 -3.16 -10.21
CA LEU A 18 0.70 -2.28 -11.11
C LEU A 18 -0.72 -2.79 -11.37
N SER A 19 -0.88 -4.10 -11.56
CA SER A 19 -2.18 -4.73 -11.81
C SER A 19 -3.12 -4.64 -10.60
N VAL A 20 -2.62 -4.78 -9.37
CA VAL A 20 -3.45 -4.72 -8.14
C VAL A 20 -3.58 -3.32 -7.55
N ARG A 21 -2.80 -2.35 -8.04
CA ARG A 21 -2.80 -0.96 -7.56
C ARG A 21 -4.19 -0.32 -7.48
N PRO A 22 -5.08 -0.41 -8.49
CA PRO A 22 -6.41 0.20 -8.38
C PRO A 22 -7.25 -0.40 -7.24
N ALA A 23 -7.20 -1.72 -7.05
CA ALA A 23 -7.90 -2.39 -5.96
C ALA A 23 -7.33 -2.02 -4.58
N HIS A 24 -6.01 -1.87 -4.49
CA HIS A 24 -5.35 -1.41 -3.26
C HIS A 24 -5.76 0.02 -2.89
N LEU A 25 -5.79 0.94 -3.87
CA LEU A 25 -6.22 2.33 -3.66
C LEU A 25 -7.68 2.41 -3.22
N ALA A 26 -8.58 1.63 -3.81
CA ALA A 26 -9.99 1.59 -3.39
C ALA A 26 -10.15 1.17 -1.92
N ARG A 27 -9.35 0.21 -1.45
CA ARG A 27 -9.34 -0.21 -0.05
C ARG A 27 -8.79 0.87 0.88
N LEU A 28 -7.74 1.57 0.47
CA LEU A 28 -7.19 2.69 1.24
C LEU A 28 -8.18 3.86 1.32
N GLN A 29 -8.90 4.15 0.23
CA GLN A 29 -9.93 5.16 0.20
C GLN A 29 -11.04 4.83 1.20
N LEU A 30 -11.56 3.59 1.19
CA LEU A 30 -12.56 3.15 2.17
C LEU A 30 -12.07 3.32 3.62
N LEU A 31 -10.83 2.92 3.92
CA LEU A 31 -10.25 3.08 5.26
C LEU A 31 -10.06 4.55 5.65
N HIS A 32 -9.81 5.42 4.69
CA HIS A 32 -9.73 6.86 4.88
C HIS A 32 -11.12 7.47 5.15
N ASP A 33 -12.14 7.08 4.38
CA ASP A 33 -13.53 7.47 4.61
C ASP A 33 -14.05 6.98 5.98
N GLU A 34 -13.61 5.82 6.44
CA GLU A 34 -13.89 5.32 7.79
C GLU A 34 -13.12 6.08 8.90
N GLY A 35 -12.22 7.00 8.57
CA GLY A 35 -11.38 7.72 9.52
C GLY A 35 -10.32 6.84 10.21
N ARG A 36 -10.01 5.67 9.64
CA ARG A 36 -9.11 4.66 10.21
C ARG A 36 -7.72 4.66 9.58
N LEU A 37 -7.54 5.40 8.49
CA LEU A 37 -6.26 5.54 7.81
C LEU A 37 -5.57 6.84 8.21
N LEU A 38 -4.41 6.71 8.87
CA LEU A 38 -3.59 7.86 9.26
C LEU A 38 -2.59 8.24 8.15
N ASN A 39 -1.87 7.25 7.62
CA ASN A 39 -0.93 7.44 6.54
C ASN A 39 -0.74 6.13 5.74
N CYS A 40 -0.56 6.26 4.42
CA CYS A 40 -0.12 5.17 3.56
C CYS A 40 0.98 5.69 2.65
N ARG A 41 2.16 5.05 2.69
CA ARG A 41 3.29 5.39 1.85
C ARG A 41 3.82 4.13 1.20
N ALA A 42 3.91 4.17 -0.13
CA ALA A 42 4.73 3.25 -0.88
C ALA A 42 6.19 3.52 -0.53
N ASP A 43 6.92 2.49 -0.13
CA ASP A 43 8.36 2.55 0.00
C ASP A 43 8.98 2.82 -1.37
N ALA A 44 9.55 4.00 -1.55
CA ALA A 44 10.30 4.38 -2.75
C ALA A 44 11.75 3.84 -2.74
N ARG A 45 12.03 2.80 -1.94
CA ARG A 45 13.37 2.21 -1.76
C ARG A 45 13.39 0.74 -2.20
N SER A 46 12.97 0.48 -3.44
CA SER A 46 13.42 -0.71 -4.16
C SER A 46 14.51 -0.29 -5.14
N GLY A 47 15.74 -0.16 -4.64
CA GLY A 47 16.88 0.21 -5.46
C GLY A 47 18.10 0.52 -4.62
N GLN A 48 19.07 -0.40 -4.66
CA GLN A 48 20.42 0.02 -4.98
C GLN A 48 20.41 0.86 -6.27
#